data_AF-A0A6C0L6M3-F1
#
_entry.id   AF-A0A6C0L6M3-F1
#
_cell.length_a   1.000
_cell.length_b   1.000
_cell.length_c   1.000
_cell.angle_alpha   90.00
_cell.angle_beta   90.00
_cell.angle_gamma   90.00
#
_symmetry.space_group_name_H-M   'P 1'
#
loop_
_entity.id
_entity.type
_entity.pdbx_description
1 polymer ?
#
loop_
_entity_poly.entity_id
_entity_poly.type
_entity_poly.pdbx_seq_one_letter_code
_entity_poly.pdbx_strand_id
1 'polypeptide(L)'
;MQQGTLFTRRTVERHFRKHQARCPPEYREILIERILAKRWTEASLGKVVGIVASTFARHQLTDYDRLLAISGMARAEARLIVSREVSDILESWRSTALP
;
A
#
# COMPACT_ATOMS: atom_id res chain seq x y z
N MET A 1 2.45 -1.15 28.16
CA MET A 1 3.29 -1.40 26.98
C MET A 1 2.41 -1.99 25.89
N GLN A 2 2.13 -1.26 24.80
CA GLN A 2 1.28 -1.80 23.73
C GLN A 2 2.08 -2.85 22.94
N GLN A 3 1.60 -4.10 22.93
CA GLN A 3 2.23 -5.19 22.17
C GLN A 3 1.82 -5.07 20.71
N GLY A 4 2.74 -4.71 19.82
CA GLY A 4 2.48 -4.72 18.38
C GLY A 4 2.65 -6.11 17.76
N THR A 5 1.96 -6.36 16.65
CA THR A 5 1.99 -7.62 15.89
C THR A 5 3.14 -7.62 14.89
N LEU A 6 3.85 -8.74 14.79
CA LEU A 6 4.75 -9.06 13.68
C LEU A 6 4.05 -10.02 12.73
N PHE A 7 4.18 -9.80 11.43
CA PHE A 7 3.70 -10.73 10.42
C PHE A 7 4.85 -11.59 9.91
N THR A 8 4.55 -12.83 9.53
CA THR A 8 5.53 -13.69 8.86
C THR A 8 5.43 -13.52 7.36
N ARG A 9 6.55 -13.63 6.63
CA ARG A 9 6.60 -13.59 5.16
C ARG A 9 5.53 -14.47 4.53
N ARG A 10 5.46 -15.73 4.94
CA ARG A 10 4.45 -16.71 4.46
C ARG A 10 3.01 -16.20 4.59
N THR A 11 2.68 -15.54 5.69
CA THR A 11 1.33 -15.02 5.94
C THR A 11 1.04 -13.80 5.06
N VAL A 12 2.02 -12.92 4.86
CA VAL A 12 1.90 -11.76 3.96
C VAL A 12 1.76 -12.20 2.51
N GLU A 13 2.63 -13.10 2.03
CA GLU A 13 2.56 -13.65 0.67
C GLU A 13 1.22 -14.34 0.38
N ARG A 14 0.71 -15.14 1.33
CA ARG A 14 -0.60 -15.76 1.20
C ARG A 14 -1.71 -14.72 1.07
N HIS A 15 -1.61 -13.61 1.79
CA HIS A 15 -2.56 -12.50 1.68
C HIS A 15 -2.51 -11.86 0.29
N PHE A 16 -1.31 -11.54 -0.22
CA PHE A 16 -1.13 -11.00 -1.57
C PHE A 16 -1.67 -11.95 -2.65
N ARG A 17 -1.37 -13.25 -2.57
CA ARG A 17 -1.91 -14.25 -3.52
C ARG A 17 -3.43 -14.29 -3.51
N LYS A 18 -4.06 -14.10 -2.36
CA LYS A 18 -5.53 -14.13 -2.22
C LYS A 18 -6.20 -12.85 -2.69
N HIS A 19 -5.65 -11.68 -2.37
CA HIS A 19 -6.34 -10.40 -2.50
C HIS A 19 -5.73 -9.46 -3.55
N GLN A 20 -4.43 -9.55 -3.80
CA GLN A 20 -3.69 -8.69 -4.73
C GLN A 20 -2.88 -9.53 -5.75
N ALA A 21 -3.52 -10.55 -6.33
CA ALA A 21 -2.85 -11.53 -7.19
C ALA A 21 -2.24 -10.91 -8.47
N ARG A 22 -2.77 -9.76 -8.92
CA ARG A 22 -2.30 -9.04 -10.12
C ARG A 22 -1.28 -7.95 -9.81
N CYS A 23 -0.89 -7.77 -8.54
CA CYS A 23 0.19 -6.85 -8.19
C CYS A 23 1.50 -7.27 -8.89
N PRO A 24 2.18 -6.35 -9.60
CA PRO A 24 3.46 -6.65 -10.22
C PRO A 24 4.46 -7.28 -9.23
N PRO A 25 5.19 -8.34 -9.61
CA PRO A 25 6.08 -9.05 -8.70
C PRO A 25 7.10 -8.16 -7.97
N GLU A 26 7.66 -7.18 -8.68
CA GLU A 26 8.62 -6.20 -8.18
C GLU A 26 8.01 -5.31 -7.08
N TYR A 27 6.78 -4.84 -7.26
CA TYR A 27 6.09 -4.03 -6.26
C TYR A 27 5.68 -4.87 -5.08
N ARG A 28 5.18 -6.09 -5.33
CA ARG A 28 4.81 -7.04 -4.27
C ARG A 28 5.99 -7.32 -3.34
N GLU A 29 7.20 -7.53 -3.85
CA GLU A 29 8.37 -7.76 -3.00
C GLU A 29 8.68 -6.54 -2.12
N ILE A 30 8.70 -5.33 -2.71
CA ILE A 30 8.91 -4.08 -1.96
C ILE A 30 7.86 -3.92 -0.85
N LEU A 31 6.60 -4.21 -1.14
CA LEU A 31 5.51 -4.12 -0.17
C LEU A 31 5.65 -5.14 0.96
N ILE A 32 6.03 -6.38 0.64
CA ILE A 32 6.29 -7.44 1.63
C ILE A 32 7.41 -7.00 2.57
N GLU A 33 8.55 -6.56 2.04
CA GLU A 33 9.68 -6.10 2.85
C GLU A 33 9.28 -4.96 3.79
N ARG A 34 8.54 -3.96 3.28
CA ARG A 34 8.05 -2.83 4.10
C ARG A 34 7.08 -3.26 5.21
N ILE A 35 6.34 -4.35 5.03
CA ILE A 35 5.45 -4.91 6.05
C ILE A 35 6.25 -5.65 7.11
N LEU A 36 7.25 -6.44 6.70
CA LEU A 36 8.07 -7.27 7.58
C LEU A 36 9.08 -6.44 8.40
N ALA A 37 9.52 -5.29 7.89
CA ALA A 37 10.52 -4.44 8.53
C ALA A 37 10.06 -3.74 9.83
N LYS A 38 8.78 -3.82 10.19
CA LYS A 38 8.24 -3.12 11.36
C LYS A 38 7.18 -3.91 12.11
N ARG A 39 7.06 -3.60 13.39
CA ARG A 39 6.00 -4.09 14.27
C ARG A 39 4.78 -3.16 14.16
N TRP A 40 3.60 -3.74 14.06
CA TRP A 40 2.35 -3.01 13.81
C TRP A 40 1.43 -3.02 15.02
N THR A 41 1.05 -1.85 15.51
CA THR A 41 0.17 -1.72 16.68
C THR A 41 -1.29 -1.86 16.25
N GLU A 42 -2.02 -2.82 16.84
CA GLU A 42 -3.49 -2.97 16.70
C GLU A 42 -4.04 -2.95 15.26
N ALA A 43 -3.26 -3.45 14.29
CA ALA A 43 -3.66 -3.46 12.89
C ALA A 43 -3.76 -4.89 12.34
N SER A 44 -4.87 -5.20 11.69
CA SER A 44 -5.02 -6.44 10.92
C SER A 44 -4.07 -6.42 9.71
N LEU A 45 -3.70 -7.60 9.21
CA LEU A 45 -2.83 -7.70 8.03
C LEU A 45 -3.41 -6.95 6.82
N GLY A 46 -4.73 -7.04 6.59
CA GLY A 46 -5.38 -6.33 5.48
C GLY A 46 -5.27 -4.80 5.62
N LYS A 47 -5.45 -4.27 6.84
CA LYS A 47 -5.26 -2.84 7.12
C LYS A 47 -3.81 -2.42 6.87
N VAL A 48 -2.86 -3.22 7.32
CA VAL A 48 -1.42 -2.98 7.11
C VAL A 48 -1.06 -2.98 5.63
N VAL A 49 -1.51 -3.99 4.88
CA VAL A 49 -1.30 -4.06 3.43
C VAL A 49 -1.89 -2.84 2.74
N GLY A 50 -3.12 -2.43 3.08
CA GLY A 50 -3.75 -1.23 2.51
C GLY A 50 -2.96 0.06 2.78
N ILE A 51 -2.45 0.23 3.99
CA ILE A 51 -1.61 1.40 4.34
C ILE A 51 -0.31 1.39 3.52
N VAL A 52 0.39 0.26 3.48
CA VAL A 52 1.69 0.18 2.79
C VAL A 52 1.51 0.32 1.27
N ALA A 53 0.52 -0.34 0.69
CA ALA A 53 0.21 -0.30 -0.73
C ALA A 53 -0.22 1.10 -1.18
N SER A 54 -1.17 1.73 -0.48
CA SER A 54 -1.60 3.10 -0.82
C SER A 54 -0.50 4.14 -0.65
N THR A 55 0.39 3.96 0.33
CA THR A 55 1.55 4.83 0.51
C THR A 55 2.56 4.64 -0.61
N PHE A 56 2.87 3.40 -0.96
CA PHE A 56 3.77 3.10 -2.08
C PHE A 56 3.22 3.64 -3.40
N ALA A 57 1.98 3.32 -3.76
CA ALA A 57 1.37 3.79 -5.00
C ALA A 57 1.38 5.32 -5.10
N ARG A 58 0.96 6.01 -4.03
CA ARG A 58 0.97 7.48 -4.00
C ARG A 58 2.36 8.07 -4.22
N HIS A 59 3.38 7.56 -3.53
CA HIS A 59 4.71 8.18 -3.60
C HIS A 59 5.52 7.75 -4.82
N GLN A 60 5.25 6.57 -5.39
CA GLN A 60 6.15 5.96 -6.38
C GLN A 60 5.52 5.87 -7.76
N LEU A 61 4.20 5.89 -7.84
CA LEU A 61 3.45 5.62 -9.07
C LEU A 61 2.55 6.78 -9.47
N THR A 62 2.61 7.92 -8.78
CA THR A 62 1.86 9.14 -9.14
C THR A 62 2.74 10.38 -8.95
N ASP A 63 2.25 11.53 -9.41
CA ASP A 63 2.93 12.83 -9.28
C ASP A 63 2.88 13.43 -7.85
N TYR A 64 2.49 12.67 -6.81
CA TYR A 64 2.32 13.20 -5.45
C TYR A 64 3.55 13.95 -4.93
N ASP A 65 4.75 13.40 -5.11
CA ASP A 65 5.98 14.03 -4.63
C ASP A 65 6.31 15.31 -5.43
N ARG A 66 5.95 15.38 -6.71
CA ARG A 66 6.06 16.61 -7.51
C ARG A 66 5.08 17.67 -7.06
N LEU A 67 3.84 17.29 -6.73
CA LEU A 67 2.83 18.20 -6.17
C LEU A 67 3.32 18.80 -4.84
N LEU A 68 3.92 17.98 -3.97
CA LEU A 68 4.47 18.46 -2.70
C LEU A 68 5.64 19.44 -2.85
N ALA A 69 6.31 19.49 -3.99
CA ALA A 69 7.37 20.47 -4.27
C ALA A 69 6.83 21.86 -4.66
N ILE A 70 5.53 21.99 -4.95
CA ILE A 70 4.91 23.26 -5.30
C ILE A 70 4.74 24.11 -4.04
N SER A 71 5.27 25.34 -4.06
CA SER A 71 5.15 26.27 -2.95
C SER A 71 3.68 26.54 -2.61
N GLY A 72 3.32 26.37 -1.33
CA GLY A 72 1.95 26.54 -0.83
C GLY A 72 1.05 25.31 -0.97
N MET A 73 1.48 24.21 -1.59
CA MET A 73 0.68 22.98 -1.70
C MET A 73 0.47 22.32 -0.34
N ALA A 74 -0.79 22.11 0.07
CA ALA A 74 -1.08 21.30 1.24
C ALA A 74 -1.03 19.80 0.91
N ARG A 75 -0.58 18.98 1.88
CA ARG A 75 -0.58 17.52 1.73
C ARG A 75 -1.97 16.93 1.47
N ALA A 76 -3.02 17.55 1.99
CA ALA A 76 -4.39 17.10 1.78
C ALA A 76 -4.83 17.33 0.32
N GLU A 77 -4.47 18.47 -0.26
CA GLU A 77 -4.75 18.82 -1.66
C GLU A 77 -3.99 17.90 -2.61
N ALA A 78 -2.69 17.70 -2.38
CA ALA A 78 -1.89 16.77 -3.16
C ALA A 78 -2.46 15.33 -3.12
N ARG A 79 -2.96 14.88 -1.95
CA ARG A 79 -3.63 13.58 -1.83
C ARG A 79 -4.94 13.54 -2.59
N LEU A 80 -5.72 14.61 -2.58
CA LEU A 80 -7.00 14.68 -3.28
C LEU A 80 -6.77 14.56 -4.80
N ILE A 81 -5.79 15.26 -5.34
CA ILE A 81 -5.43 15.24 -6.76
C ILE A 81 -5.12 13.82 -7.24
N VAL A 82 -4.26 13.10 -6.52
CA VAL A 82 -3.83 11.74 -6.91
C VAL A 82 -4.75 10.62 -6.41
N SER A 83 -5.82 10.95 -5.67
CA SER A 83 -6.63 9.95 -4.96
C SER A 83 -7.26 8.92 -5.90
N ARG A 84 -7.80 9.38 -7.03
CA ARG A 84 -8.42 8.53 -8.04
C ARG A 84 -7.41 7.60 -8.70
N GLU A 85 -6.28 8.14 -9.13
CA GLU A 85 -5.20 7.37 -9.74
C GLU A 85 -4.66 6.29 -8.80
N VAL A 86 -4.44 6.64 -7.52
CA VAL A 86 -4.05 5.65 -6.50
C VAL A 86 -5.11 4.55 -6.36
N SER A 87 -6.40 4.91 -6.36
CA SER A 87 -7.48 3.92 -6.31
C SER A 87 -7.46 2.99 -7.52
N ASP A 88 -7.31 3.53 -8.72
CA ASP A 88 -7.28 2.77 -9.97
C ASP A 88 -6.07 1.80 -10.01
N ILE A 89 -4.90 2.27 -9.58
CA ILE A 89 -3.70 1.42 -9.42
C ILE A 89 -3.96 0.26 -8.46
N LEU A 90 -4.49 0.55 -7.26
CA LEU A 90 -4.73 -0.49 -6.27
C LEU A 90 -5.80 -1.50 -6.71
N GLU A 91 -6.84 -1.03 -7.41
CA GLU A 91 -7.88 -1.89 -7.97
C GLU A 91 -7.31 -2.80 -9.06
N SER A 92 -6.40 -2.29 -9.91
CA SER A 92 -5.73 -3.08 -10.96
C SER A 92 -4.95 -4.29 -10.41
N TRP A 93 -4.48 -4.20 -9.16
CA TRP A 93 -3.72 -5.27 -8.50
C TRP A 93 -4.62 -6.35 -7.91
N ARG A 94 -5.91 -6.08 -7.72
CA ARG A 94 -6.82 -7.03 -7.10
C ARG A 94 -7.03 -8.23 -8.03
N SER A 95 -7.25 -9.39 -7.41
CA SER A 95 -7.71 -10.55 -8.17
C SER A 95 -9.18 -10.34 -8.53
N THR A 96 -9.51 -10.30 -9.83
CA THR A 96 -10.92 -10.37 -10.29
C THR A 96 -11.42 -11.82 -10.31
N ALA A 97 -10.98 -12.66 -9.37
CA ALA A 97 -11.72 -13.88 -9.10
C ALA A 97 -13.08 -13.43 -8.56
N LEU A 98 -14.05 -13.28 -9.47
CA LEU A 98 -15.46 -13.16 -9.13
C LEU A 98 -15.78 -14.26 -8.10
N PRO A 99 -16.53 -13.95 -7.03
CA PRO A 99 -17.07 -14.98 -6.16
C PRO A 99 -17.93 -15.98 -6.94
#